data_AF-A0A1Y2KAF3-F1
#
_entry.id   AF-A0A1Y2KAF3-F1
#
_cell.length_a   1.000
_cell.length_b   1.000
_cell.length_c   1.000
_cell.angle_alpha   90.00
_cell.angle_beta   90.00
_cell.angle_gamma   90.00
#
_symmetry.space_group_name_H-M   'P 1'
#
loop_
_entity.id
_entity.type
_entity.pdbx_description
1 polymer ?
#
loop_
_entity_poly.entity_id
_entity_poly.type
_entity_poly.pdbx_seq_one_letter_code
_entity_poly.pdbx_strand_id
1 'polypeptide(L)'
;MIHEFALDPEMVARWHDRGEYAFFAGRFGMDAGRVVSGYPKKWRQMVRKAFFDQFPAGDHNAEMRMEALLDTLCEKMVKRPSSFPELPTWLEKAEGEHGERPFRGILSHDNPRNRPFIITTDELAHGTITDEKNARHWEVPPAPSPPRDAGEFAQVVAPILRCCQHAVFVDPHFDPDPYRPRFLNTLREMLAILWGQNHGLDAPQAELHISADKKGESEILRKCRAHLPDVISQGGKLRVVIWKSRAGGEKLHNRYLLTDIGSVGFGVGLDEADEAGHDESDDLFRLSSAQHAKRWGQYVSAPAFELASDPIDVSR
;
A
#
# COMPACT_ATOMS: atom_id res chain seq x y z
N MET A 1 -5.70 7.82 -0.58
CA MET A 1 -4.49 7.01 -0.27
C MET A 1 -4.34 5.85 -1.27
N ILE A 2 -3.31 5.00 -1.23
CA ILE A 2 -3.18 3.88 -2.19
C ILE A 2 -4.16 2.76 -1.80
N HIS A 3 -4.98 2.29 -2.75
CA HIS A 3 -6.03 1.30 -2.53
C HIS A 3 -5.96 0.14 -3.55
N GLU A 4 -6.33 -1.06 -3.11
CA GLU A 4 -6.40 -2.26 -3.95
C GLU A 4 -7.77 -2.41 -4.64
N PHE A 5 -7.76 -2.77 -5.93
CA PHE A 5 -8.94 -3.01 -6.75
C PHE A 5 -8.88 -4.40 -7.39
N ALA A 6 -9.98 -5.14 -7.35
CA ALA A 6 -10.12 -6.38 -8.11
C ALA A 6 -10.62 -6.06 -9.52
N LEU A 7 -9.99 -6.63 -10.55
CA LEU A 7 -10.36 -6.40 -11.95
C LEU A 7 -10.79 -7.70 -12.61
N ASP A 8 -11.94 -7.71 -13.27
CA ASP A 8 -12.39 -8.87 -14.02
C ASP A 8 -11.42 -9.18 -15.18
N PRO A 9 -10.82 -10.38 -15.23
CA PRO A 9 -9.90 -10.75 -16.30
C PRO A 9 -10.50 -10.65 -17.70
N GLU A 10 -11.77 -11.00 -17.88
CA GLU A 10 -12.44 -10.96 -19.19
C GLU A 10 -12.73 -9.53 -19.63
N MET A 11 -13.00 -8.63 -18.69
CA MET A 11 -13.15 -7.20 -18.94
C MET A 11 -11.80 -6.59 -19.36
N VAL A 12 -10.73 -6.83 -18.60
CA VAL A 12 -9.39 -6.30 -18.91
C VAL A 12 -8.88 -6.85 -20.24
N ALA A 13 -9.25 -8.08 -20.61
CA ALA A 13 -8.90 -8.66 -21.89
C ALA A 13 -9.40 -7.85 -23.10
N ARG A 14 -10.35 -6.92 -22.93
CA ARG A 14 -10.84 -6.02 -23.99
C ARG A 14 -10.14 -4.66 -24.02
N TRP A 15 -9.34 -4.33 -23.00
CA TRP A 15 -8.70 -3.02 -22.87
C TRP A 15 -7.52 -2.80 -23.83
N HIS A 16 -7.21 -3.75 -24.73
CA HIS A 16 -6.27 -3.50 -25.83
C HIS A 16 -6.85 -2.56 -26.89
N ASP A 17 -8.18 -2.39 -26.93
CA ASP A 17 -8.81 -1.48 -27.88
C ASP A 17 -8.38 -0.05 -27.60
N ARG A 18 -8.13 0.72 -28.66
CA ARG A 18 -7.44 2.02 -28.55
C ARG A 18 -8.14 3.00 -27.61
N GLY A 19 -9.47 3.00 -27.58
CA GLY A 19 -10.27 3.86 -26.69
C GLY A 19 -10.13 3.44 -25.23
N GLU A 20 -10.37 2.16 -24.93
CA GLU A 20 -10.26 1.58 -23.61
C GLU A 20 -8.83 1.68 -23.05
N TYR A 21 -7.82 1.37 -23.88
CA TYR A 21 -6.42 1.51 -23.51
C TYR A 21 -6.09 2.94 -23.06
N ALA A 22 -6.49 3.94 -23.86
CA ALA A 22 -6.26 5.34 -23.54
C ALA A 22 -6.98 5.76 -22.25
N PHE A 23 -8.16 5.19 -21.99
CA PHE A 23 -8.92 5.47 -20.78
C PHE A 23 -8.29 4.84 -19.53
N PHE A 24 -7.87 3.57 -19.60
CA PHE A 24 -7.45 2.81 -18.41
C PHE A 24 -5.95 2.88 -18.10
N ALA A 25 -5.08 3.12 -19.09
CA ALA A 25 -3.62 3.13 -18.89
C ALA A 25 -3.15 4.12 -17.81
N GLY A 26 -3.88 5.22 -17.59
CA GLY A 26 -3.56 6.24 -16.56
C GLY A 26 -4.38 6.15 -15.27
N ARG A 27 -5.30 5.19 -15.14
CA ARG A 27 -6.24 5.10 -13.99
C ARG A 27 -5.74 4.20 -12.88
N PHE A 28 -4.75 3.37 -13.17
CA PHE A 28 -4.09 2.45 -12.26
C PHE A 28 -2.61 2.79 -12.10
N GLY A 29 -1.99 2.17 -11.11
CA GLY A 29 -0.62 2.44 -10.71
C GLY A 29 -0.52 3.33 -9.49
N MET A 30 0.72 3.51 -9.03
CA MET A 30 1.02 4.22 -7.79
C MET A 30 0.53 5.67 -7.82
N ASP A 31 0.79 6.38 -8.92
CA ASP A 31 0.38 7.78 -9.12
C ASP A 31 -1.13 7.95 -9.24
N ALA A 32 -1.87 6.90 -9.61
CA ALA A 32 -3.33 6.91 -9.57
C ALA A 32 -3.88 6.47 -8.21
N GLY A 33 -3.10 5.72 -7.44
CA GLY A 33 -3.47 5.27 -6.08
C GLY A 33 -4.41 4.09 -6.13
N ARG A 34 -4.48 3.45 -7.29
CA ARG A 34 -5.24 2.24 -7.56
C ARG A 34 -4.25 1.19 -7.97
N VAL A 35 -3.95 0.28 -7.07
CA VAL A 35 -3.14 -0.90 -7.37
C VAL A 35 -4.06 -2.08 -7.67
N VAL A 36 -3.64 -2.93 -8.60
CA VAL A 36 -4.42 -4.09 -9.00
C VAL A 36 -4.24 -5.20 -7.98
N SER A 37 -5.33 -5.88 -7.65
CA SER A 37 -5.28 -7.14 -6.92
C SER A 37 -4.86 -8.26 -7.85
N GLY A 38 -3.86 -9.05 -7.46
CA GLY A 38 -3.49 -10.29 -8.12
C GLY A 38 -4.46 -11.43 -7.82
N TYR A 39 -5.75 -11.13 -7.69
CA TYR A 39 -6.80 -12.06 -7.29
C TYR A 39 -7.66 -12.53 -8.47
N PRO A 40 -7.95 -13.84 -8.56
CA PRO A 40 -7.29 -14.91 -7.81
C PRO A 40 -5.84 -15.10 -8.28
N LYS A 41 -5.08 -15.98 -7.62
CA LYS A 41 -3.73 -16.36 -8.08
C LYS A 41 -3.76 -16.64 -9.59
N LYS A 42 -2.72 -16.17 -10.29
CA LYS A 42 -2.58 -16.23 -11.76
C LYS A 42 -3.53 -15.31 -12.54
N TRP A 43 -4.04 -14.24 -11.93
CA TRP A 43 -4.85 -13.21 -12.58
C TRP A 43 -4.31 -12.78 -13.97
N ARG A 44 -3.02 -12.43 -14.07
CA ARG A 44 -2.37 -12.06 -15.36
C ARG A 44 -2.54 -13.14 -16.45
N GLN A 45 -2.46 -14.42 -16.08
CA GLN A 45 -2.65 -15.53 -17.01
C GLN A 45 -4.13 -15.68 -17.42
N MET A 46 -5.07 -15.37 -16.52
CA MET A 46 -6.50 -15.36 -16.84
C MET A 46 -6.82 -14.28 -17.88
N VAL A 47 -6.26 -13.07 -17.73
CA VAL A 47 -6.43 -11.99 -18.72
C VAL A 47 -5.90 -12.42 -20.08
N ARG A 48 -4.67 -12.95 -20.13
CA ARG A 48 -4.07 -13.46 -21.38
C ARG A 48 -4.92 -14.54 -22.03
N LYS A 49 -5.40 -15.51 -21.24
CA LYS A 49 -6.27 -16.58 -21.74
C LYS A 49 -7.56 -16.00 -22.33
N ALA A 50 -8.23 -15.11 -21.60
CA ALA A 50 -9.46 -14.46 -22.05
C ALA A 50 -9.23 -13.65 -23.34
N PHE A 51 -8.08 -12.96 -23.46
CA PHE A 51 -7.70 -12.26 -24.68
C PHE A 51 -7.56 -13.21 -25.87
N PHE A 52 -6.77 -14.29 -25.75
CA PHE A 52 -6.56 -15.22 -26.87
C PHE A 52 -7.79 -16.06 -27.23
N ASP A 53 -8.68 -16.32 -26.26
CA ASP A 53 -9.96 -16.99 -26.52
C ASP A 53 -10.93 -16.09 -27.32
N GLN A 54 -10.92 -14.78 -27.05
CA GLN A 54 -11.82 -13.80 -27.69
C GLN A 54 -11.25 -13.24 -29.00
N PHE A 55 -9.93 -13.09 -29.09
CA PHE A 55 -9.20 -12.44 -30.18
C PHE A 55 -8.15 -13.41 -30.73
N PRO A 56 -8.53 -14.32 -31.66
CA PRO A 56 -7.60 -15.29 -32.21
C PRO A 56 -6.44 -14.62 -32.96
N ALA A 57 -5.32 -15.35 -33.07
CA ALA A 57 -4.06 -14.86 -33.60
C ALA A 57 -4.20 -14.12 -34.94
N GLY A 58 -3.63 -12.91 -35.02
CA GLY A 58 -3.62 -12.11 -36.26
C GLY A 58 -3.37 -10.62 -36.07
N ASP A 59 -3.69 -10.05 -34.90
CA ASP A 59 -3.41 -8.63 -34.57
C ASP A 59 -2.25 -8.52 -33.57
N HIS A 60 -1.03 -8.47 -34.10
CA HIS A 60 0.18 -8.29 -33.30
C HIS A 60 0.18 -6.98 -32.50
N ASN A 61 -0.48 -5.92 -33.00
CA ASN A 61 -0.51 -4.64 -32.30
C ASN A 61 -1.44 -4.69 -31.09
N ALA A 62 -2.56 -5.42 -31.17
CA ALA A 62 -3.45 -5.66 -30.03
C ALA A 62 -2.73 -6.46 -28.93
N GLU A 63 -2.00 -7.51 -29.30
CA GLU A 63 -1.19 -8.29 -28.36
C GLU A 63 -0.13 -7.44 -27.66
N MET A 64 0.61 -6.61 -28.41
CA MET A 64 1.61 -5.69 -27.83
C MET A 64 0.97 -4.69 -26.85
N ARG A 65 -0.20 -4.12 -27.19
CA ARG A 65 -0.91 -3.19 -26.28
C ARG A 65 -1.41 -3.90 -25.02
N MET A 66 -1.94 -5.12 -25.16
CA MET A 66 -2.36 -5.93 -24.02
C MET A 66 -1.19 -6.21 -23.08
N GLU A 67 -0.03 -6.61 -23.61
CA GLU A 67 1.15 -6.88 -22.78
C GLU A 67 1.68 -5.62 -22.09
N ALA A 68 1.76 -4.49 -22.79
CA ALA A 68 2.18 -3.22 -22.20
C ALA A 68 1.23 -2.77 -21.07
N LEU A 69 -0.08 -2.96 -21.26
CA LEU A 69 -1.08 -2.71 -20.23
C LEU A 69 -0.89 -3.64 -19.03
N LEU A 70 -0.72 -4.94 -19.26
CA LEU A 70 -0.50 -5.91 -18.19
C LEU A 70 0.79 -5.63 -17.41
N ASP A 71 1.87 -5.22 -18.07
CA ASP A 71 3.10 -4.83 -17.39
C ASP A 71 2.88 -3.63 -16.46
N THR A 72 2.13 -2.63 -16.94
CA THR A 72 1.77 -1.45 -16.14
C THR A 72 0.87 -1.82 -14.94
N LEU A 73 -0.18 -2.60 -15.19
CA LEU A 73 -1.12 -3.03 -14.15
C LEU A 73 -0.46 -3.93 -13.11
N CYS A 74 0.48 -4.77 -13.54
CA CYS A 74 1.11 -5.77 -12.67
C CYS A 74 2.36 -5.29 -11.93
N GLU A 75 2.93 -4.12 -12.26
CA GLU A 75 4.20 -3.63 -11.69
C GLU A 75 4.20 -3.63 -10.15
N LYS A 76 3.09 -3.19 -9.55
CA LYS A 76 2.89 -3.05 -8.10
C LYS A 76 1.66 -3.80 -7.61
N MET A 77 1.36 -4.93 -8.27
CA MET A 77 0.18 -5.74 -7.99
C MET A 77 0.23 -6.32 -6.57
N VAL A 78 -0.90 -6.21 -5.86
CA VAL A 78 -1.05 -6.80 -4.54
C VAL A 78 -1.13 -8.31 -4.67
N LYS A 79 -0.28 -9.03 -3.94
CA LYS A 79 -0.39 -10.49 -3.89
C LYS A 79 -1.56 -10.85 -2.99
N ARG A 80 -2.40 -11.78 -3.44
CA ARG A 80 -3.55 -12.25 -2.65
C ARG A 80 -3.73 -13.76 -2.82
N PRO A 81 -3.96 -14.52 -1.75
CA PRO A 81 -4.28 -15.94 -1.88
C PRO A 81 -5.69 -16.12 -2.45
N SER A 82 -5.91 -17.23 -3.15
CA SER A 82 -7.25 -17.61 -3.62
C SER A 82 -8.01 -18.27 -2.47
N SER A 83 -9.12 -17.69 -2.02
CA SER A 83 -9.90 -18.21 -0.88
C SER A 83 -11.17 -18.96 -1.25
N PHE A 84 -11.68 -18.77 -2.47
CA PHE A 84 -12.97 -19.34 -2.90
C PHE A 84 -12.83 -20.16 -4.19
N PRO A 85 -11.98 -21.21 -4.23
CA PRO A 85 -11.78 -22.00 -5.45
C PRO A 85 -13.07 -22.68 -5.95
N GLU A 86 -14.01 -22.97 -5.05
CA GLU A 86 -15.27 -23.67 -5.30
C GLU A 86 -16.33 -22.85 -6.05
N LEU A 87 -16.25 -21.52 -6.02
CA LEU A 87 -17.22 -20.69 -6.74
C LEU A 87 -17.00 -20.81 -8.27
N PRO A 88 -18.06 -20.80 -9.09
CA PRO A 88 -17.92 -21.13 -10.50
C PRO A 88 -17.39 -19.97 -11.35
N THR A 89 -17.76 -18.72 -11.03
CA THR A 89 -17.36 -17.54 -11.81
C THR A 89 -16.29 -16.70 -11.11
N TRP A 90 -15.51 -15.92 -11.86
CA TRP A 90 -14.56 -14.97 -11.27
C TRP A 90 -15.28 -13.91 -10.41
N LEU A 91 -16.41 -13.38 -10.88
CA LEU A 91 -17.13 -12.33 -10.17
C LEU A 91 -17.64 -12.80 -8.81
N GLU A 92 -18.19 -14.02 -8.72
CA GLU A 92 -18.62 -14.60 -7.44
C GLU A 92 -17.43 -14.80 -6.48
N LYS A 93 -16.28 -15.23 -7.01
CA LYS A 93 -15.03 -15.32 -6.22
C LYS A 93 -14.61 -13.98 -5.67
N ALA A 94 -14.69 -12.93 -6.47
CA ALA A 94 -14.31 -11.58 -6.07
C ALA A 94 -15.31 -11.00 -5.06
N GLU A 95 -16.62 -11.26 -5.21
CA GLU A 95 -17.64 -10.87 -4.25
C GLU A 95 -17.48 -11.58 -2.90
N GLY A 96 -17.26 -12.90 -2.90
CA GLY A 96 -17.00 -13.67 -1.68
C GLY A 96 -15.75 -13.18 -0.96
N GLU A 97 -14.68 -12.95 -1.71
CA GLU A 97 -13.43 -12.39 -1.22
C GLU A 97 -13.61 -10.98 -0.65
N HIS A 98 -14.40 -10.13 -1.30
CA HIS A 98 -14.70 -8.79 -0.81
C HIS A 98 -15.48 -8.81 0.51
N GLY A 99 -16.31 -9.84 0.75
CA GLY A 99 -17.03 -10.02 2.00
C GLY A 99 -16.11 -10.25 3.20
N GLU A 100 -15.07 -11.07 3.02
CA GLU A 100 -14.11 -11.42 4.09
C GLU A 100 -12.95 -10.40 4.17
N ARG A 101 -12.44 -9.97 3.01
CA ARG A 101 -11.24 -9.17 2.86
C ARG A 101 -11.50 -8.10 1.80
N PRO A 102 -12.17 -7.00 2.16
CA PRO A 102 -12.67 -6.02 1.20
C PRO A 102 -11.58 -5.44 0.29
N PHE A 103 -11.90 -5.38 -0.99
CA PHE A 103 -11.23 -4.48 -1.94
C PHE A 103 -11.77 -3.05 -1.74
N ARG A 104 -11.14 -2.05 -2.37
CA ARG A 104 -11.77 -0.72 -2.50
C ARG A 104 -13.01 -0.78 -3.40
N GLY A 105 -12.87 -1.48 -4.52
CA GLY A 105 -13.93 -1.77 -5.48
C GLY A 105 -13.55 -2.94 -6.37
N ILE A 106 -14.57 -3.51 -7.02
CA ILE A 106 -14.45 -4.58 -8.01
C ILE A 106 -14.86 -3.99 -9.36
N LEU A 107 -14.01 -4.05 -10.36
CA LEU A 107 -14.38 -3.65 -11.72
C LEU A 107 -14.77 -4.90 -12.52
N SER A 108 -15.91 -4.84 -13.18
CA SER A 108 -16.52 -5.93 -13.94
C SER A 108 -17.25 -5.36 -15.16
N HIS A 109 -17.55 -6.20 -16.15
CA HIS A 109 -18.44 -5.78 -17.24
C HIS A 109 -19.87 -5.54 -16.73
N ASP A 110 -20.37 -6.48 -15.92
CA ASP A 110 -21.75 -6.48 -15.42
C ASP A 110 -21.80 -6.48 -13.89
N ASN A 111 -22.93 -6.02 -13.35
CA ASN A 111 -23.28 -6.08 -11.93
C ASN A 111 -24.63 -6.81 -11.71
N PRO A 112 -24.72 -8.12 -12.03
CA PRO A 112 -25.99 -8.85 -12.08
C PRO A 112 -26.68 -8.98 -10.71
N ARG A 113 -25.92 -8.84 -9.62
CA ARG A 113 -26.42 -8.94 -8.24
C ARG A 113 -26.61 -7.57 -7.57
N ASN A 114 -26.49 -6.49 -8.34
CA ASN A 114 -26.65 -5.10 -7.90
C ASN A 114 -25.87 -4.77 -6.62
N ARG A 115 -24.58 -5.11 -6.58
CA ARG A 115 -23.70 -4.82 -5.45
C ARG A 115 -23.13 -3.41 -5.56
N PRO A 116 -23.12 -2.61 -4.47
CA PRO A 116 -22.63 -1.23 -4.51
C PRO A 116 -21.11 -1.12 -4.72
N PHE A 117 -20.36 -2.18 -4.44
CA PHE A 117 -18.91 -2.21 -4.58
C PHE A 117 -18.42 -2.74 -5.94
N ILE A 118 -19.34 -3.09 -6.85
CA ILE A 118 -19.03 -3.44 -8.24
C ILE A 118 -19.22 -2.19 -9.09
N ILE A 119 -18.21 -1.86 -9.88
CA ILE A 119 -18.18 -0.72 -10.81
C ILE A 119 -18.10 -1.28 -12.23
N THR A 120 -19.05 -0.91 -13.08
CA THR A 120 -19.06 -1.37 -14.48
C THR A 120 -18.23 -0.47 -15.39
N THR A 121 -17.80 -1.01 -16.53
CA THR A 121 -17.13 -0.22 -17.58
C THR A 121 -18.02 0.92 -18.08
N ASP A 122 -19.32 0.65 -18.23
CA ASP A 122 -20.29 1.66 -18.68
C ASP A 122 -20.42 2.80 -17.67
N GLU A 123 -20.45 2.49 -16.37
CA GLU A 123 -20.49 3.50 -15.30
C GLU A 123 -19.26 4.42 -15.33
N LEU A 124 -18.08 3.84 -15.58
CA LEU A 124 -16.82 4.58 -15.68
C LEU A 124 -16.74 5.43 -16.96
N ALA A 125 -17.14 4.88 -18.10
CA ALA A 125 -17.03 5.54 -19.40
C ALA A 125 -18.01 6.72 -19.54
N HIS A 126 -19.23 6.59 -19.01
CA HIS A 126 -20.27 7.62 -19.12
C HIS A 126 -20.28 8.60 -17.93
N GLY A 127 -19.36 8.44 -16.97
CA GLY A 127 -19.30 9.29 -15.78
C GLY A 127 -20.56 9.19 -14.93
N THR A 128 -21.30 8.08 -15.00
CA THR A 128 -22.53 7.84 -14.23
C THR A 128 -22.26 7.26 -12.85
N ILE A 129 -21.00 7.33 -12.38
CA ILE A 129 -20.68 7.20 -10.96
C ILE A 129 -21.22 8.46 -10.27
N THR A 130 -22.54 8.52 -10.14
CA THR A 130 -23.30 9.69 -9.64
C THR A 130 -23.90 9.45 -8.26
N ASP A 131 -24.05 8.18 -7.85
CA ASP A 131 -24.45 7.84 -6.49
C ASP A 131 -23.23 7.88 -5.57
N GLU A 132 -23.33 8.65 -4.48
CA GLU A 132 -22.32 8.72 -3.39
C GLU A 132 -21.86 7.31 -2.93
N LYS A 133 -22.75 6.32 -3.07
CA LYS A 133 -22.49 4.91 -2.73
C LYS A 133 -21.48 4.23 -3.65
N ASN A 134 -21.47 4.49 -4.95
CA ASN A 134 -20.52 3.88 -5.89
C ASN A 134 -19.24 4.74 -6.02
N ALA A 135 -19.36 6.06 -5.86
CA ALA A 135 -18.23 6.99 -5.86
C ALA A 135 -17.14 6.59 -4.86
N ARG A 136 -17.52 6.26 -3.61
CA ARG A 136 -16.57 5.79 -2.60
C ARG A 136 -15.85 4.49 -2.95
N HIS A 137 -16.33 3.69 -3.90
CA HIS A 137 -15.66 2.45 -4.31
C HIS A 137 -14.67 2.68 -5.46
N TRP A 138 -14.75 3.82 -6.15
CA TRP A 138 -13.84 4.19 -7.24
C TRP A 138 -12.85 5.30 -6.86
N GLU A 139 -13.33 6.29 -6.11
CA GLU A 139 -12.55 7.46 -5.74
C GLU A 139 -11.44 7.10 -4.78
N VAL A 140 -10.30 7.73 -5.02
CA VAL A 140 -9.15 7.70 -4.12
C VAL A 140 -9.10 9.06 -3.45
N PRO A 141 -9.39 9.16 -2.14
CA PRO A 141 -9.38 10.45 -1.47
C PRO A 141 -8.02 11.14 -1.63
N PRO A 142 -7.99 12.47 -1.87
CA PRO A 142 -6.76 13.25 -1.92
C PRO A 142 -6.05 13.24 -0.55
N ALA A 143 -4.84 13.81 -0.51
CA ALA A 143 -4.00 13.94 0.68
C ALA A 143 -4.82 14.30 1.93
N PRO A 144 -5.02 13.37 2.87
CA PRO A 144 -5.82 13.64 4.06
C PRO A 144 -5.00 14.42 5.08
N SER A 145 -5.70 15.21 5.91
CA SER A 145 -5.13 15.92 7.05
C SER A 145 -5.76 15.38 8.34
N PRO A 146 -5.47 14.12 8.72
CA PRO A 146 -6.02 13.54 9.94
C PRO A 146 -5.55 14.32 11.19
N PRO A 147 -6.33 14.30 12.28
CA PRO A 147 -5.81 14.67 13.59
C PRO A 147 -4.52 13.91 13.90
N ARG A 148 -3.62 14.53 14.67
CA ARG A 148 -2.40 13.89 15.18
C ARG A 148 -2.74 12.87 16.27
N ASP A 149 -3.36 11.77 15.86
CA ASP A 149 -3.79 10.64 16.69
C ASP A 149 -3.27 9.34 16.06
N ALA A 150 -2.74 8.43 16.89
CA ALA A 150 -2.19 7.16 16.42
C ALA A 150 -3.18 6.34 15.60
N GLY A 151 -4.43 6.27 16.05
CA GLY A 151 -5.50 5.52 15.38
C GLY A 151 -5.87 6.15 14.04
N GLU A 152 -6.05 7.47 13.99
CA GLU A 152 -6.36 8.20 12.77
C GLU A 152 -5.24 8.08 11.73
N PHE A 153 -3.98 8.25 12.13
CA PHE A 153 -2.82 8.02 11.27
C PHE A 153 -2.80 6.59 10.72
N ALA A 154 -2.97 5.60 11.59
CA ALA A 154 -2.98 4.20 11.21
C ALA A 154 -4.12 3.88 10.23
N GLN A 155 -5.32 4.44 10.43
CA GLN A 155 -6.46 4.21 9.53
C GLN A 155 -6.26 4.83 8.15
N VAL A 156 -5.64 6.01 8.09
CA VAL A 156 -5.31 6.67 6.81
C VAL A 156 -4.39 5.79 5.96
N VAL A 157 -3.38 5.16 6.58
CA VAL A 157 -2.44 4.27 5.87
C VAL A 157 -2.85 2.80 5.88
N ALA A 158 -3.95 2.43 6.53
CA ALA A 158 -4.43 1.06 6.60
C ALA A 158 -4.56 0.38 5.22
N PRO A 159 -5.10 1.05 4.18
CA PRO A 159 -5.25 0.43 2.86
C PRO A 159 -3.92 -0.06 2.26
N ILE A 160 -2.81 0.66 2.46
CA ILE A 160 -1.51 0.23 1.94
C ILE A 160 -0.85 -0.82 2.84
N LEU A 161 -1.02 -0.71 4.17
CA LEU A 161 -0.46 -1.67 5.13
C LEU A 161 -1.11 -3.06 5.04
N ARG A 162 -2.41 -3.15 4.79
CA ARG A 162 -3.11 -4.45 4.63
C ARG A 162 -2.67 -5.23 3.39
N CYS A 163 -2.08 -4.53 2.42
CA CYS A 163 -1.77 -5.06 1.09
C CYS A 163 -0.26 -5.26 0.85
N CYS A 164 0.61 -4.65 1.66
CA CYS A 164 2.05 -4.71 1.43
C CYS A 164 2.67 -5.99 2.02
N GLN A 165 3.80 -6.41 1.43
CA GLN A 165 4.64 -7.47 2.00
C GLN A 165 5.85 -6.91 2.74
N HIS A 166 6.22 -5.66 2.47
CA HIS A 166 7.37 -5.01 3.09
C HIS A 166 6.99 -3.58 3.43
N ALA A 167 7.00 -3.26 4.73
CA ALA A 167 6.77 -1.92 5.25
C ALA A 167 8.07 -1.38 5.88
N VAL A 168 8.43 -0.14 5.53
CA VAL A 168 9.59 0.57 6.06
C VAL A 168 9.12 1.89 6.63
N PHE A 169 9.11 1.98 7.95
CA PHE A 169 8.79 3.16 8.72
C PHE A 169 10.05 4.00 8.88
N VAL A 170 10.10 5.17 8.23
CA VAL A 170 11.23 6.09 8.31
C VAL A 170 10.82 7.27 9.18
N ASP A 171 11.43 7.40 10.34
CA ASP A 171 11.26 8.56 11.21
C ASP A 171 12.60 8.89 11.91
N PRO A 172 13.38 9.85 11.36
CA PRO A 172 14.66 10.25 11.94
C PRO A 172 14.57 10.77 13.38
N HIS A 173 13.38 11.10 13.87
CA HIS A 173 13.17 11.69 15.20
C HIS A 173 12.41 10.78 16.16
N PHE A 174 12.06 9.56 15.73
CA PHE A 174 11.41 8.55 16.55
C PHE A 174 12.03 8.46 17.95
N ASP A 175 11.18 8.54 18.99
CA ASP A 175 11.60 8.34 20.38
C ASP A 175 11.00 7.04 20.93
N PRO A 176 11.81 5.98 21.12
CA PRO A 176 11.36 4.74 21.75
C PRO A 176 11.17 4.86 23.27
N ASP A 177 10.90 6.05 23.79
CA ASP A 177 10.81 6.35 25.22
C ASP A 177 9.36 6.13 25.72
N PRO A 178 9.11 5.18 26.63
CA PRO A 178 7.75 4.87 27.09
C PRO A 178 7.11 6.01 27.89
N TYR A 179 7.91 6.95 28.42
CA TYR A 179 7.38 8.14 29.10
C TYR A 179 6.84 9.19 28.11
N ARG A 180 7.13 9.03 26.81
CA ARG A 180 6.59 9.84 25.71
C ARG A 180 6.03 8.88 24.65
N PRO A 181 4.90 8.22 24.95
CA PRO A 181 4.43 7.05 24.20
C PRO A 181 3.94 7.38 22.79
N ARG A 182 3.81 8.66 22.43
CA ARG A 182 3.25 9.13 21.17
C ARG A 182 3.81 8.47 19.90
N PHE A 183 5.13 8.27 19.85
CA PHE A 183 5.78 7.55 18.75
C PHE A 183 5.44 6.05 18.76
N LEU A 184 5.43 5.45 19.95
CA LEU A 184 5.19 4.03 20.15
C LEU A 184 3.73 3.66 19.88
N ASN A 185 2.79 4.53 20.23
CA ASN A 185 1.35 4.34 20.00
C ASN A 185 1.05 4.30 18.51
N THR A 186 1.50 5.29 17.74
CA THR A 186 1.34 5.32 16.28
C THR A 186 1.95 4.09 15.62
N LEU A 187 3.17 3.72 16.01
CA LEU A 187 3.82 2.52 15.50
C LEU A 187 3.04 1.24 15.85
N ARG A 188 2.51 1.14 17.09
CA ARG A 188 1.71 -0.01 17.55
C ARG A 188 0.48 -0.21 16.67
N GLU A 189 -0.30 0.86 16.44
CA GLU A 189 -1.52 0.79 15.64
C GLU A 189 -1.21 0.39 14.19
N MET A 190 -0.16 0.96 13.58
CA MET A 190 0.25 0.59 12.23
C MET A 190 0.73 -0.87 12.13
N LEU A 191 1.52 -1.35 13.10
CA LEU A 191 1.98 -2.74 13.14
C LEU A 191 0.82 -3.72 13.40
N ALA A 192 -0.16 -3.33 14.22
CA ALA A 192 -1.36 -4.12 14.45
C ALA A 192 -2.18 -4.32 13.16
N ILE A 193 -2.26 -3.30 12.30
CA ILE A 193 -2.89 -3.42 10.98
C ILE A 193 -2.06 -4.33 10.06
N LEU A 194 -0.74 -4.11 9.99
CA LEU A 194 0.17 -4.86 9.13
C LEU A 194 0.15 -6.37 9.42
N TRP A 195 0.16 -6.78 10.70
CA TRP A 195 0.21 -8.19 11.08
C TRP A 195 -1.15 -8.80 11.42
N GLY A 196 -2.11 -8.01 11.91
CA GLY A 196 -3.42 -8.50 12.35
C GLY A 196 -4.52 -8.44 11.30
N GLN A 197 -4.38 -7.60 10.27
CA GLN A 197 -5.41 -7.37 9.24
C GLN A 197 -4.88 -7.49 7.81
N ASN A 198 -3.74 -8.15 7.59
CA ASN A 198 -3.26 -8.37 6.24
C ASN A 198 -4.25 -9.23 5.44
N HIS A 199 -4.25 -9.06 4.11
CA HIS A 199 -5.17 -9.79 3.24
C HIS A 199 -4.75 -11.26 3.00
N GLY A 200 -4.30 -11.97 4.04
CA GLY A 200 -3.80 -13.33 3.98
C GLY A 200 -2.42 -13.43 3.34
N LEU A 201 -1.60 -12.39 3.52
CA LEU A 201 -0.21 -12.40 3.12
C LEU A 201 0.62 -13.12 4.18
N ASP A 202 1.44 -14.06 3.74
CA ASP A 202 2.35 -14.77 4.65
C ASP A 202 3.43 -13.79 5.14
N ALA A 203 3.44 -13.54 6.45
CA ALA A 203 4.51 -12.88 7.20
C ALA A 203 5.07 -11.58 6.57
N PRO A 204 4.29 -10.47 6.53
CA PRO A 204 4.82 -9.20 6.05
C PRO A 204 5.99 -8.71 6.91
N GLN A 205 6.99 -8.16 6.23
CA GLN A 205 8.21 -7.64 6.83
C GLN A 205 8.01 -6.18 7.27
N ALA A 206 8.55 -5.84 8.43
CA ALA A 206 8.53 -4.47 8.94
C ALA A 206 9.95 -4.00 9.32
N GLU A 207 10.27 -2.77 8.94
CA GLU A 207 11.50 -2.10 9.35
C GLU A 207 11.23 -0.72 9.95
N LEU A 208 11.98 -0.35 10.98
CA LEU A 208 11.97 0.99 11.58
C LEU A 208 13.34 1.65 11.41
N HIS A 209 13.36 2.79 10.70
CA HIS A 209 14.57 3.51 10.29
C HIS A 209 14.66 4.84 11.07
N ILE A 210 15.69 4.97 11.90
CA ILE A 210 15.87 6.08 12.86
C ILE A 210 17.24 6.75 12.63
N SER A 211 17.38 8.04 12.93
CA SER A 211 18.69 8.72 12.88
C SER A 211 19.38 8.75 14.25
N ALA A 212 20.68 8.44 14.25
CA ALA A 212 21.57 8.61 15.40
C ALA A 212 22.11 10.05 15.55
N ASP A 213 21.91 10.93 14.56
CA ASP A 213 22.57 12.24 14.50
C ASP A 213 22.26 13.15 15.71
N LYS A 214 21.11 12.96 16.37
CA LYS A 214 20.68 13.77 17.54
C LYS A 214 20.82 13.08 18.90
N LYS A 215 20.41 11.81 19.01
CA LYS A 215 20.27 11.10 20.30
C LYS A 215 21.44 10.16 20.61
N GLY A 216 22.33 9.91 19.64
CA GLY A 216 23.38 8.92 19.77
C GLY A 216 22.85 7.49 19.64
N GLU A 217 23.64 6.65 18.99
CA GLU A 217 23.28 5.27 18.63
C GLU A 217 23.03 4.36 19.83
N SER A 218 23.89 4.40 20.85
CA SER A 218 23.80 3.50 22.01
C SER A 218 22.53 3.72 22.83
N GLU A 219 22.07 4.96 22.95
CA GLU A 219 20.81 5.27 23.65
C GLU A 219 19.61 4.72 22.87
N ILE A 220 19.57 4.95 21.55
CA ILE A 220 18.49 4.46 20.68
C ILE A 220 18.42 2.93 20.75
N LEU A 221 19.55 2.23 20.59
CA LEU A 221 19.60 0.77 20.66
C LEU A 221 19.06 0.25 22.00
N ARG A 222 19.51 0.83 23.12
CA ARG A 222 19.06 0.43 24.45
C ARG A 222 17.54 0.57 24.60
N LYS A 223 16.98 1.71 24.21
CA LYS A 223 15.54 1.97 24.30
C LYS A 223 14.73 1.08 23.35
N CYS A 224 15.17 0.91 22.11
CA CYS A 224 14.52 0.03 21.14
C CYS A 224 14.43 -1.41 21.65
N ARG A 225 15.54 -1.96 22.18
CA ARG A 225 15.56 -3.32 22.76
C ARG A 225 14.64 -3.45 23.98
N ALA A 226 14.56 -2.42 24.80
CA ALA A 226 13.79 -2.44 26.04
C ALA A 226 12.28 -2.28 25.80
N HIS A 227 11.86 -1.52 24.79
CA HIS A 227 10.48 -1.04 24.70
C HIS A 227 9.72 -1.46 23.43
N LEU A 228 10.40 -1.77 22.32
CA LEU A 228 9.71 -2.23 21.12
C LEU A 228 9.07 -3.63 21.23
N PRO A 229 9.53 -4.58 22.08
CA PRO A 229 8.81 -5.85 22.27
C PRO A 229 7.34 -5.66 22.69
N ASP A 230 7.04 -4.62 23.47
CA ASP A 230 5.67 -4.30 23.94
C ASP A 230 4.80 -3.61 22.87
N VAL A 231 5.42 -3.15 21.78
CA VAL A 231 4.75 -2.49 20.64
C VAL A 231 4.43 -3.50 19.53
N ILE A 232 5.25 -4.53 19.39
CA ILE A 232 5.17 -5.52 18.32
C ILE A 232 3.98 -6.47 18.57
N SER A 233 3.21 -6.76 17.52
CA SER A 233 2.13 -7.77 17.60
C SER A 233 2.72 -9.17 17.77
N GLN A 234 1.96 -10.08 18.38
CA GLN A 234 2.44 -11.46 18.62
C GLN A 234 2.88 -12.13 17.31
N GLY A 235 4.08 -12.72 17.30
CA GLY A 235 4.66 -13.34 16.10
C GLY A 235 5.24 -12.36 15.08
N GLY A 236 5.07 -11.06 15.30
CA GLY A 236 5.69 -10.00 14.50
C GLY A 236 7.19 -9.89 14.76
N LYS A 237 7.92 -9.45 13.74
CA LYS A 237 9.36 -9.18 13.80
C LYS A 237 9.64 -7.83 13.15
N LEU A 238 10.16 -6.90 13.94
CA LEU A 238 10.54 -5.56 13.51
C LEU A 238 12.06 -5.45 13.42
N ARG A 239 12.58 -5.16 12.24
CA ARG A 239 14.00 -4.85 12.04
C ARG A 239 14.22 -3.36 12.29
N VAL A 240 15.08 -3.01 13.25
CA VAL A 240 15.45 -1.62 13.54
C VAL A 240 16.77 -1.30 12.86
N VAL A 241 16.78 -0.23 12.07
CA VAL A 241 17.92 0.28 11.35
C VAL A 241 18.24 1.69 11.82
N ILE A 242 19.46 1.92 12.25
CA ILE A 242 19.90 3.22 12.77
C ILE A 242 20.92 3.81 11.81
N TRP A 243 20.65 5.02 11.34
CA TRP A 243 21.42 5.71 10.32
C TRP A 243 22.19 6.91 10.87
N LYS A 244 23.30 7.24 10.21
CA LYS A 244 24.03 8.52 10.31
C LYS A 244 24.08 9.18 8.94
N SER A 245 23.94 10.50 8.92
CA SER A 245 24.10 11.25 7.68
C SER A 245 25.57 11.20 7.21
N ARG A 246 25.81 11.01 5.90
CA ARG A 246 27.17 11.10 5.34
C ARG A 246 27.62 12.55 5.25
N ALA A 247 28.92 12.80 5.41
CA ALA A 247 29.47 14.13 5.20
C ALA A 247 29.22 14.60 3.75
N GLY A 248 28.56 15.76 3.59
CA GLY A 248 28.17 16.30 2.27
C GLY A 248 27.06 15.51 1.55
N GLY A 249 26.45 14.52 2.21
CA GLY A 249 25.39 13.68 1.66
C GLY A 249 23.97 14.21 1.89
N GLU A 250 22.99 13.37 1.58
CA GLU A 250 21.59 13.63 1.89
C GLU A 250 21.36 13.67 3.41
N LYS A 251 20.44 14.53 3.86
CA LYS A 251 20.13 14.72 5.28
C LYS A 251 18.99 13.80 5.72
N LEU A 252 19.17 13.13 6.86
CA LEU A 252 18.11 12.38 7.55
C LEU A 252 17.11 13.32 8.21
N HIS A 253 16.03 13.67 7.51
CA HIS A 253 15.01 14.59 8.01
C HIS A 253 13.57 14.13 7.71
N ASN A 254 13.33 13.64 6.50
CA ASN A 254 11.97 13.39 6.05
C ASN A 254 11.42 12.09 6.65
N ARG A 255 10.10 12.04 6.83
CA ARG A 255 9.39 10.91 7.41
C ARG A 255 8.51 10.24 6.37
N TYR A 256 8.56 8.91 6.34
CA TYR A 256 7.89 8.13 5.32
C TYR A 256 7.36 6.82 5.88
N LEU A 257 6.26 6.35 5.29
CA LEU A 257 5.94 4.93 5.21
C LEU A 257 6.23 4.50 3.78
N LEU A 258 7.27 3.71 3.59
CA LEU A 258 7.60 3.11 2.30
C LEU A 258 7.10 1.67 2.28
N THR A 259 6.53 1.23 1.16
CA THR A 259 6.11 -0.16 0.95
C THR A 259 6.46 -0.66 -0.44
N ASP A 260 6.42 -1.96 -0.66
CA ASP A 260 6.66 -2.57 -1.96
C ASP A 260 5.65 -2.14 -3.05
N ILE A 261 4.47 -1.65 -2.65
CA ILE A 261 3.37 -1.21 -3.55
C ILE A 261 3.20 0.32 -3.65
N GLY A 262 3.92 1.10 -2.82
CA GLY A 262 3.95 2.56 -2.89
C GLY A 262 4.29 3.23 -1.56
N SER A 263 4.11 4.55 -1.43
CA SER A 263 4.63 5.27 -0.26
C SER A 263 3.83 6.51 0.13
N VAL A 264 3.96 6.86 1.42
CA VAL A 264 3.32 7.99 2.07
C VAL A 264 4.38 8.83 2.77
N GLY A 265 4.32 10.15 2.59
CA GLY A 265 5.08 11.13 3.35
C GLY A 265 4.25 11.73 4.48
N PHE A 266 4.94 12.03 5.58
CA PHE A 266 4.39 12.64 6.78
C PHE A 266 5.12 13.95 7.06
N GLY A 267 4.42 14.94 7.59
CA GLY A 267 5.04 16.17 8.09
C GLY A 267 5.69 15.93 9.45
N VAL A 268 4.94 15.34 10.40
CA VAL A 268 5.42 15.09 11.77
C VAL A 268 6.00 13.69 11.99
N GLY A 269 5.66 12.73 11.13
CA GLY A 269 6.13 11.34 11.26
C GLY A 269 5.19 10.51 12.13
N LEU A 270 5.75 9.71 13.02
CA LEU A 270 4.98 8.85 13.93
C LEU A 270 4.55 9.58 15.22
N ASP A 271 4.73 10.89 15.27
CA ASP A 271 4.53 11.74 16.44
C ASP A 271 3.05 12.17 16.60
N GLU A 272 2.23 11.41 17.32
CA GLU A 272 0.89 11.87 17.73
C GLU A 272 0.98 13.05 18.71
N ALA A 273 -0.13 13.77 18.90
CA ALA A 273 -0.21 14.90 19.82
C ALA A 273 -0.07 14.45 21.28
N ASP A 274 0.50 15.31 22.12
CA ASP A 274 0.71 15.02 23.55
C ASP A 274 -0.62 14.98 24.35
N GLU A 275 -1.66 15.67 23.89
CA GLU A 275 -2.95 15.78 24.54
C GLU A 275 -4.09 15.44 23.56
N ALA A 276 -4.97 14.53 23.97
CA ALA A 276 -6.14 14.16 23.19
C ALA A 276 -7.10 15.36 23.06
N GLY A 277 -7.56 15.63 21.83
CA GLY A 277 -8.54 16.69 21.54
C GLY A 277 -7.97 18.06 21.22
N HIS A 278 -6.66 18.19 21.01
CA HIS A 278 -6.09 19.37 20.34
C HIS A 278 -6.37 19.32 18.84
N ASP A 279 -6.61 20.50 18.23
CA ASP A 279 -6.86 20.67 16.79
C ASP A 279 -5.59 20.49 15.92
N GLU A 280 -4.57 19.77 16.41
CA GLU A 280 -3.37 19.50 15.65
C GLU A 280 -3.62 18.39 14.60
N SER A 281 -3.22 18.66 13.37
CA SER A 281 -3.32 17.74 12.22
C SER A 281 -1.98 17.63 11.50
N ASP A 282 -1.83 16.60 10.66
CA ASP A 282 -0.67 16.46 9.77
C ASP A 282 -1.12 16.20 8.34
N ASP A 283 -0.46 16.84 7.38
CA ASP A 283 -0.76 16.64 5.97
C ASP A 283 -0.02 15.41 5.44
N LEU A 284 -0.77 14.33 5.22
CA LEU A 284 -0.23 13.11 4.65
C LEU A 284 -0.37 13.16 3.13
N PHE A 285 0.72 12.86 2.42
CA PHE A 285 0.72 12.87 0.95
C PHE A 285 1.32 11.59 0.39
N ARG A 286 0.73 11.09 -0.68
CA ARG A 286 1.30 9.97 -1.44
C ARG A 286 2.48 10.47 -2.26
N LEU A 287 3.59 9.76 -2.21
CA LEU A 287 4.74 10.04 -3.08
C LEU A 287 4.46 9.60 -4.52
N SER A 288 4.99 10.34 -5.48
CA SER A 288 4.97 9.92 -6.88
C SER A 288 5.85 8.69 -7.11
N SER A 289 5.66 7.97 -8.22
CA SER A 289 6.49 6.80 -8.58
C SER A 289 7.99 7.12 -8.57
N ALA A 290 8.38 8.30 -9.09
CA ALA A 290 9.78 8.75 -9.09
C ALA A 290 10.31 9.04 -7.68
N GLN A 291 9.49 9.67 -6.83
CA GLN A 291 9.86 9.92 -5.44
C GLN A 291 9.97 8.62 -4.64
N HIS A 292 9.01 7.70 -4.82
CA HIS A 292 9.04 6.37 -4.23
C HIS A 292 10.33 5.65 -4.61
N ALA A 293 10.65 5.54 -5.90
CA ALA A 293 11.86 4.87 -6.36
C ALA A 293 13.13 5.49 -5.75
N LYS A 294 13.22 6.83 -5.70
CA LYS A 294 14.33 7.53 -5.04
C LYS A 294 14.42 7.18 -3.55
N ARG A 295 13.33 7.30 -2.80
CA ARG A 295 13.33 7.08 -1.33
C ARG A 295 13.54 5.61 -0.98
N TRP A 296 12.92 4.70 -1.71
CA TRP A 296 13.17 3.26 -1.59
C TRP A 296 14.65 2.93 -1.82
N GLY A 297 15.26 3.52 -2.85
CA GLY A 297 16.69 3.43 -3.09
C GLY A 297 17.52 3.87 -1.88
N GLN A 298 17.23 5.06 -1.36
CA GLN A 298 18.00 5.67 -0.26
C GLN A 298 17.95 4.91 1.07
N TYR A 299 16.90 4.14 1.34
CA TYR A 299 16.73 3.44 2.62
C TYR A 299 16.85 1.92 2.52
N VAL A 300 16.51 1.32 1.36
CA VAL A 300 16.37 -0.14 1.24
C VAL A 300 17.41 -0.74 0.31
N SER A 301 17.43 -0.34 -0.97
CA SER A 301 18.22 -1.08 -1.98
C SER A 301 19.64 -0.54 -2.20
N ALA A 302 19.87 0.76 -2.05
CA ALA A 302 21.18 1.38 -2.21
C ALA A 302 21.35 2.53 -1.20
N PRO A 303 21.56 2.21 0.09
CA PRO A 303 21.45 3.19 1.15
C PRO A 303 22.33 4.43 0.95
N ALA A 304 21.71 5.60 1.01
CA ALA A 304 22.40 6.89 0.89
C ALA A 304 23.05 7.34 2.21
N PHE A 305 22.76 6.62 3.29
CA PHE A 305 23.22 6.92 4.64
C PHE A 305 24.24 5.87 5.11
N GLU A 306 24.92 6.14 6.22
CA GLU A 306 25.81 5.19 6.88
C GLU A 306 25.07 4.49 8.01
N LEU A 307 25.24 3.18 8.14
CA LEU A 307 24.75 2.47 9.32
C LEU A 307 25.50 2.98 10.54
N ALA A 308 24.76 3.37 11.57
CA ALA A 308 25.34 3.68 12.87
C ALA A 308 25.86 2.40 13.53
N SER A 309 25.05 1.33 13.46
CA SER A 309 25.30 -0.02 13.99
C SER A 309 24.72 -1.08 13.04
N ASP A 310 25.08 -2.33 13.30
CA ASP A 310 24.38 -3.48 12.73
C ASP A 310 22.88 -3.40 13.07
N PRO A 311 21.98 -3.59 12.07
CA PRO A 311 20.56 -3.65 12.32
C PRO A 311 20.20 -4.73 13.33
N ILE A 312 19.20 -4.43 14.17
CA ILE A 312 18.74 -5.36 15.21
C ILE A 312 17.34 -5.85 14.87
N ASP A 313 17.09 -7.12 15.13
CA ASP A 313 15.75 -7.67 15.05
C ASP A 313 15.12 -7.67 16.44
N VAL A 314 13.92 -7.12 16.56
CA VAL A 314 13.11 -7.14 17.76
C VAL A 314 11.85 -7.94 17.47
N SER A 315 11.45 -8.78 18.41
CA SER A 315 10.24 -9.58 18.35
C SER A 315 9.53 -9.56 19.70
N ARG A 316 8.24 -9.88 19.69
CA ARG A 316 7.46 -10.14 20.91
C ARG A 316 7.41 -11.63 21.21
#